data_AF-A0A929Y7H3-F1
#
_entry.id   AF-A0A929Y7H3-F1
#
_cell.length_a   1.000
_cell.length_b   1.000
_cell.length_c   1.000
_cell.angle_alpha   90.00
_cell.angle_beta   90.00
_cell.angle_gamma   90.00
#
_symmetry.space_group_name_H-M   'P 1'
#
loop_
_entity.id
_entity.type
_entity.pdbx_description
1 polymer ?
#
loop_
_entity_poly.entity_id
_entity_poly.type
_entity_poly.pdbx_seq_one_letter_code
_entity_poly.pdbx_strand_id
1 'polypeptide(L)'
;RKNVAFGVPDDEIEEERVWAALKEAQLDTYIRSLPDGLDTSIGERGIRLSGGQRQRIGIARALYEDPEVMVLDEATSALDGETEAAIMESINRLHGKKTLVIIAHRLTTIEKCDLVYRVGEQKAVRER
;
A
#
# COMPACT_ATOMS: atom_id res chain seq x y z
N ARG A 1 8.90 -11.00 -5.56
CA ARG A 1 7.96 -11.78 -4.70
C ARG A 1 8.20 -11.62 -3.20
N LYS A 2 9.39 -11.94 -2.68
CA LYS A 2 9.71 -11.96 -1.23
C LYS A 2 9.53 -10.62 -0.52
N ASN A 3 9.60 -9.51 -1.25
CA ASN A 3 9.31 -8.19 -0.71
C ASN A 3 7.82 -7.94 -0.47
N VAL A 4 6.94 -8.60 -1.23
CA VAL A 4 5.48 -8.53 -1.05
C VAL A 4 5.06 -9.53 0.04
N ALA A 5 5.47 -10.80 -0.10
CA ALA A 5 5.26 -11.84 0.92
C ALA A 5 6.34 -11.81 2.00
N PHE A 6 6.57 -10.64 2.58
CA PHE A 6 7.66 -10.45 3.55
C PHE A 6 7.36 -11.18 4.86
N GLY A 7 8.31 -12.00 5.33
CA GLY A 7 8.15 -12.77 6.56
C GLY A 7 7.50 -14.14 6.38
N VAL A 8 7.01 -14.46 5.16
CA VAL A 8 6.45 -15.77 4.83
C VAL A 8 7.56 -16.71 4.34
N PRO A 9 7.63 -17.97 4.81
CA PRO A 9 8.55 -18.98 4.29
C PRO A 9 8.41 -19.18 2.78
N ASP A 10 9.52 -19.36 2.07
CA ASP A 10 9.54 -19.41 0.59
C ASP A 10 8.57 -20.45 0.00
N ASP A 11 8.40 -21.58 0.68
CA ASP A 11 7.53 -22.70 0.30
C ASP A 11 6.04 -22.46 0.61
N GLU A 12 5.72 -21.47 1.43
CA GLU A 12 4.36 -21.04 1.75
C GLU A 12 3.91 -19.82 0.92
N ILE A 13 4.79 -19.22 0.11
CA ILE A 13 4.45 -18.06 -0.72
C ILE A 13 3.54 -18.47 -1.88
N GLU A 14 2.24 -18.21 -1.72
CA GLU A 14 1.26 -18.35 -2.78
C GLU A 14 1.41 -17.23 -3.84
N GLU A 15 1.84 -17.61 -5.06
CA GLU A 15 2.08 -16.65 -6.14
C GLU A 15 0.82 -15.88 -6.58
N GLU A 16 -0.33 -16.53 -6.60
CA GLU A 16 -1.60 -15.89 -6.97
C GLU A 16 -1.95 -14.74 -6.03
N ARG A 17 -1.75 -14.94 -4.71
CA ARG A 17 -1.94 -13.89 -3.70
C ARG A 17 -0.95 -12.74 -3.88
N VAL A 18 0.30 -13.03 -4.27
CA VAL A 18 1.28 -11.99 -4.59
C VAL A 18 0.81 -11.14 -5.78
N TRP A 19 0.30 -11.76 -6.85
CA TRP A 19 -0.24 -11.04 -8.00
C TRP A 19 -1.49 -10.24 -7.67
N ALA A 20 -2.40 -10.78 -6.84
CA ALA A 20 -3.59 -10.07 -6.38
C ALA A 20 -3.19 -8.81 -5.59
N ALA A 21 -2.25 -8.93 -4.64
CA ALA A 21 -1.76 -7.79 -3.87
C ALA A 21 -1.06 -6.73 -4.75
N LEU A 22 -0.27 -7.17 -5.74
CA LEU A 22 0.37 -6.26 -6.71
C LEU A 22 -0.64 -5.54 -7.60
N LYS A 23 -1.75 -6.19 -7.96
CA LYS A 23 -2.81 -5.58 -8.77
C LYS A 23 -3.56 -4.50 -7.98
N GLU A 24 -3.93 -4.80 -6.74
CA GLU A 24 -4.54 -3.81 -5.83
C GLU A 24 -3.62 -2.61 -5.58
N ALA A 25 -2.30 -2.85 -5.52
CA ALA A 25 -1.30 -1.80 -5.42
C ALA A 25 -0.92 -1.14 -6.75
N GLN A 26 -1.63 -1.40 -7.86
CA GLN A 26 -1.36 -0.82 -9.18
C GLN A 26 0.08 -1.05 -9.68
N LEU A 27 0.67 -2.20 -9.39
CA LEU A 27 2.06 -2.54 -9.74
C LEU A 27 2.18 -3.78 -10.63
N ASP A 28 1.12 -4.57 -10.79
CA ASP A 28 1.11 -5.83 -11.54
C ASP A 28 1.61 -5.68 -12.99
N THR A 29 1.14 -4.67 -13.71
CA THR A 29 1.51 -4.43 -15.12
C THR A 29 2.98 -4.06 -15.24
N TYR A 30 3.50 -3.25 -14.30
CA TYR A 30 4.92 -2.91 -14.25
C TYR A 30 5.77 -4.14 -13.92
N ILE A 31 5.37 -4.96 -12.95
CA ILE A 31 6.13 -6.16 -12.60
C ILE A 31 6.13 -7.16 -13.75
N ARG A 32 5.02 -7.33 -14.49
CA ARG A 32 4.96 -8.18 -15.69
C ARG A 32 5.85 -7.71 -16.83
N SER A 33 6.18 -6.41 -16.90
CA SER A 33 7.05 -5.88 -17.95
C SER A 33 8.55 -6.02 -17.63
N LEU A 34 8.90 -6.39 -16.40
CA LEU A 34 10.29 -6.65 -16.02
C LEU A 34 10.75 -8.00 -16.60
N PRO A 35 12.03 -8.13 -17.01
CA PRO A 35 12.56 -9.34 -17.63
C PRO A 35 12.33 -10.62 -16.81
N ASP A 36 12.48 -10.52 -15.49
CA ASP A 36 12.35 -11.67 -14.57
C ASP A 36 11.03 -11.62 -13.77
N GLY A 37 10.10 -10.74 -14.13
CA GLY A 37 8.82 -10.61 -13.47
C GLY A 37 8.94 -10.47 -11.95
N LEU A 38 8.28 -11.39 -11.22
CA LEU A 38 8.31 -11.47 -9.76
C LEU A 38 9.69 -11.77 -9.17
N ASP A 39 10.58 -12.39 -9.94
CA ASP A 39 11.92 -12.79 -9.50
C ASP A 39 12.97 -11.70 -9.80
N THR A 40 12.55 -10.56 -10.36
CA THR A 40 13.42 -9.42 -10.62
C THR A 40 14.09 -8.93 -9.33
N SER A 41 15.42 -8.91 -9.35
CA SER A 41 16.23 -8.37 -8.26
C SER A 41 16.22 -6.84 -8.26
N ILE A 42 15.82 -6.26 -7.12
CA ILE A 42 15.71 -4.80 -6.95
C ILE A 42 17.04 -4.14 -6.48
N GLY A 43 18.10 -4.94 -6.30
CA GLY A 43 19.40 -4.50 -5.78
C GLY A 43 19.41 -4.18 -4.28
N GLU A 44 20.57 -3.81 -3.73
CA GLU A 44 20.69 -3.36 -2.34
C GLU A 44 19.83 -2.10 -2.11
N ARG A 45 19.06 -2.09 -1.03
CA ARG A 45 18.13 -1.01 -0.64
C ARG A 45 17.09 -0.61 -1.70
N GLY A 46 16.86 -1.42 -2.74
CA GLY A 46 15.84 -1.11 -3.75
C GLY A 46 16.17 0.14 -4.59
N ILE A 47 17.46 0.46 -4.78
CA ILE A 47 17.93 1.65 -5.51
C ILE A 47 17.38 1.72 -6.94
N ARG A 48 16.99 0.57 -7.52
CA ARG A 48 16.45 0.48 -8.89
C ARG A 48 14.98 0.88 -9.04
N LEU A 49 14.29 1.17 -7.93
CA LEU A 49 12.87 1.53 -7.95
C LEU A 49 12.67 3.04 -7.74
N SER A 50 11.64 3.60 -8.36
CA SER A 50 11.16 4.95 -8.05
C SER A 50 10.57 4.99 -6.63
N GLY A 51 10.43 6.20 -6.07
CA GLY A 51 9.77 6.39 -4.77
C GLY A 51 8.37 5.78 -4.73
N GLY A 52 7.55 6.08 -5.72
CA GLY A 52 6.20 5.53 -5.84
C GLY A 52 6.15 4.02 -6.06
N GLN A 53 7.13 3.42 -6.75
CA GLN A 53 7.21 1.96 -6.87
C GLN A 53 7.53 1.29 -5.53
N ARG A 54 8.49 1.83 -4.77
CA ARG A 54 8.79 1.31 -3.41
C ARG A 54 7.58 1.39 -2.50
N GLN A 55 6.85 2.51 -2.56
CA GLN A 55 5.67 2.73 -1.75
C GLN A 55 4.55 1.74 -2.10
N ARG A 56 4.31 1.52 -3.40
CA ARG A 56 3.37 0.49 -3.88
C ARG A 56 3.75 -0.94 -3.48
N ILE A 57 5.04 -1.27 -3.43
CA ILE A 57 5.49 -2.57 -2.88
C ILE A 57 5.14 -2.67 -1.38
N GLY A 58 5.29 -1.58 -0.62
CA GLY A 58 4.88 -1.52 0.78
C GLY A 58 3.37 -1.74 0.96
N ILE A 59 2.56 -1.11 0.11
CA ILE A 59 1.10 -1.32 0.09
C ILE A 59 0.78 -2.77 -0.27
N ALA A 60 1.37 -3.32 -1.34
CA ALA A 60 1.18 -4.72 -1.71
C ALA A 60 1.56 -5.67 -0.57
N ARG A 61 2.63 -5.38 0.17
CA ARG A 61 3.02 -6.15 1.36
C ARG A 61 1.94 -6.12 2.44
N ALA A 62 1.42 -4.93 2.77
CA ALA A 62 0.36 -4.79 3.76
C ALA A 62 -0.94 -5.51 3.34
N LEU A 63 -1.27 -5.49 2.05
CA LEU A 63 -2.45 -6.17 1.50
C LEU A 63 -2.26 -7.70 1.45
N TYR A 64 -1.05 -8.18 1.17
CA TYR A 64 -0.77 -9.61 1.12
C TYR A 64 -0.95 -10.29 2.50
N GLU A 65 -0.50 -9.63 3.56
CA GLU A 65 -0.61 -10.10 4.95
C GLU A 65 -2.06 -10.16 5.46
N ASP A 66 -2.97 -9.41 4.82
CA ASP A 66 -4.38 -9.30 5.19
C ASP A 66 -4.66 -9.02 6.69
N PRO A 67 -3.98 -8.05 7.33
CA PRO A 67 -4.11 -7.80 8.76
C PRO A 67 -5.50 -7.25 9.13
N GLU A 68 -5.96 -7.49 10.36
CA GLU A 68 -7.20 -6.91 10.88
C GLU A 68 -7.13 -5.38 11.07
N VAL A 69 -5.91 -4.88 11.33
CA VAL A 69 -5.61 -3.46 11.54
C VAL A 69 -4.51 -3.03 10.59
N MET A 70 -4.75 -1.97 9.82
CA MET A 70 -3.79 -1.41 8.88
C MET A 70 -3.50 0.05 9.21
N VAL A 71 -2.22 0.40 9.30
CA VAL A 71 -1.75 1.78 9.50
C VAL A 71 -1.07 2.26 8.22
N LEU A 72 -1.58 3.34 7.67
CA LEU A 72 -1.10 3.95 6.43
C LEU A 72 -0.53 5.32 6.74
N ASP A 73 0.80 5.40 6.81
CA ASP A 73 1.52 6.64 7.08
C ASP A 73 1.95 7.30 5.77
N GLU A 74 1.21 8.31 5.33
CA GLU A 74 1.42 9.02 4.07
C GLU A 74 1.65 8.09 2.86
N ALA A 75 0.96 6.94 2.85
CA ALA A 75 1.24 5.83 1.94
C ALA A 75 1.07 6.14 0.43
N THR A 76 0.63 7.35 0.08
CA THR A 76 0.43 7.80 -1.31
C THR A 76 1.25 9.06 -1.67
N SER A 77 2.09 9.57 -0.76
CA SER A 77 2.79 10.85 -0.94
C SER A 77 3.74 10.92 -2.13
N ALA A 78 4.32 9.79 -2.56
CA ALA A 78 5.24 9.71 -3.69
C ALA A 78 4.57 9.28 -5.02
N LEU A 79 3.23 9.32 -5.08
CA LEU A 79 2.43 8.91 -6.23
C LEU A 79 1.84 10.10 -6.99
N ASP A 80 1.65 9.92 -8.30
CA ASP A 80 0.82 10.82 -9.11
C ASP A 80 -0.67 10.66 -8.75
N GLY A 81 -1.49 11.65 -9.13
CA GLY A 81 -2.89 11.72 -8.71
C GLY A 81 -3.78 10.58 -9.21
N GLU A 82 -3.51 10.04 -10.41
CA GLU A 82 -4.27 8.93 -10.97
C GLU A 82 -3.97 7.63 -10.23
N THR A 83 -2.68 7.33 -10.03
CA THR A 83 -2.23 6.16 -9.27
C THR A 83 -2.72 6.22 -7.81
N GLU A 84 -2.64 7.40 -7.17
CA GLU A 84 -3.18 7.58 -5.82
C GLU A 84 -4.67 7.29 -5.74
N ALA A 85 -5.48 7.82 -6.66
CA ALA A 85 -6.92 7.62 -6.65
C ALA A 85 -7.29 6.13 -6.77
N ALA A 86 -6.64 5.39 -7.68
CA ALA A 86 -6.86 3.97 -7.87
C ALA A 86 -6.47 3.12 -6.65
N ILE A 87 -5.36 3.46 -6.00
CA ILE A 87 -4.92 2.79 -4.76
C ILE A 87 -5.87 3.10 -3.60
N MET A 88 -6.27 4.35 -3.45
CA MET A 88 -7.22 4.73 -2.42
C MET A 88 -8.57 4.08 -2.64
N GLU A 89 -9.05 3.95 -3.88
CA GLU A 89 -10.24 3.16 -4.17
C GLU A 89 -10.11 1.71 -3.70
N SER A 90 -8.94 1.11 -3.93
CA SER A 90 -8.61 -0.25 -3.49
C SER A 90 -8.62 -0.39 -1.98
N ILE A 91 -7.97 0.53 -1.26
CA ILE A 91 -7.98 0.58 0.21
C ILE A 91 -9.41 0.81 0.75
N ASN A 92 -10.20 1.66 0.11
CA ASN A 92 -11.58 1.92 0.51
C ASN A 92 -12.49 0.70 0.35
N ARG A 93 -12.14 -0.31 -0.47
CA ARG A 93 -12.89 -1.59 -0.51
C ARG A 93 -12.72 -2.43 0.76
N LEU A 94 -11.73 -2.12 1.59
CA LEU A 94 -11.51 -2.71 2.91
C LEU A 94 -12.32 -2.01 4.01
N HIS A 95 -12.91 -0.85 3.70
CA HIS A 95 -13.81 -0.14 4.61
C HIS A 95 -14.96 -1.05 5.07
N GLY A 96 -15.26 -1.01 6.37
CA GLY A 96 -16.24 -1.88 7.01
C GLY A 96 -15.83 -3.35 7.18
N LYS A 97 -14.66 -3.77 6.64
CA LYS A 97 -14.12 -5.13 6.79
C LYS A 97 -12.87 -5.17 7.67
N LYS A 98 -12.05 -4.13 7.61
CA LYS A 98 -10.79 -3.99 8.35
C LYS A 98 -10.77 -2.65 9.08
N THR A 99 -9.95 -2.56 10.13
CA THR A 99 -9.70 -1.30 10.83
C THR A 99 -8.56 -0.56 10.13
N LEU A 100 -8.81 0.68 9.71
CA LEU A 100 -7.84 1.50 8.97
C LEU A 100 -7.48 2.74 9.79
N VAL A 101 -6.19 2.99 9.98
CA VAL A 101 -5.66 4.23 10.55
C VAL A 101 -4.84 4.92 9.47
N ILE A 102 -5.29 6.08 9.00
CA ILE A 102 -4.68 6.76 7.85
C ILE A 102 -4.14 8.11 8.32
N ILE A 103 -2.84 8.33 8.11
CA ILE A 103 -2.17 9.61 8.28
C ILE A 103 -2.00 10.20 6.88
N ALA A 104 -2.64 11.33 6.64
CA ALA A 104 -2.66 11.94 5.32
C ALA A 104 -2.57 13.46 5.39
N HIS A 105 -1.89 14.03 4.40
CA HIS A 105 -1.82 15.48 4.17
C HIS A 105 -2.80 15.96 3.08
N ARG A 106 -3.45 15.04 2.36
CA ARG A 106 -4.41 15.34 1.29
C ARG A 106 -5.84 15.11 1.78
N LEU A 107 -6.71 16.10 1.58
CA LEU A 107 -8.11 16.04 2.03
C LEU A 107 -8.93 14.95 1.31
N THR A 108 -8.59 14.66 0.06
CA THR A 108 -9.23 13.60 -0.76
C THR A 108 -9.04 12.22 -0.13
N THR A 109 -7.93 11.98 0.56
CA THR A 109 -7.62 10.72 1.24
C THR A 109 -8.51 10.48 2.46
N ILE A 110 -8.89 11.54 3.17
CA ILE A 110 -9.67 11.45 4.44
C ILE A 110 -11.18 11.58 4.23
N GLU A 111 -11.63 11.95 3.03
CA GLU A 111 -13.04 12.21 2.72
C GLU A 111 -13.94 11.02 3.10
N LYS A 112 -13.46 9.79 2.88
CA LYS A 112 -14.19 8.53 3.11
C LYS A 112 -13.99 7.89 4.49
N CYS A 113 -13.21 8.49 5.39
CA CYS A 113 -12.94 7.91 6.71
C CYS A 113 -14.16 8.03 7.65
N ASP A 114 -14.42 7.06 8.54
CA ASP A 114 -15.55 7.22 9.49
C ASP A 114 -15.31 8.35 10.49
N LEU A 115 -14.06 8.47 10.94
CA LEU A 115 -13.61 9.44 11.93
C LEU A 115 -12.46 10.26 11.38
N VAL A 116 -12.43 11.56 11.69
CA VAL A 116 -11.34 12.44 11.31
C VAL A 116 -10.84 13.18 12.53
N TYR A 117 -9.52 13.10 12.76
CA TYR A 117 -8.84 13.81 13.83
C TYR A 117 -7.82 14.78 13.23
N ARG A 118 -7.85 16.03 13.69
CA ARG A 118 -6.78 17.00 13.44
C ARG A 118 -5.78 16.90 14.59
N VAL A 119 -4.50 16.69 14.25
CA VAL A 119 -3.42 16.64 15.22
C VAL A 119 -2.67 17.97 15.21
N GLY A 120 -2.54 18.63 16.35
CA GLY A 120 -1.87 19.91 16.50
C GLY A 120 -1.72 20.30 17.97
N GLU A 121 -0.74 21.15 18.29
CA GLU A 121 -0.51 21.62 19.68
C GLU A 121 -0.40 20.48 20.72
N GLN A 122 0.22 19.36 20.32
CA GLN A 122 0.36 18.14 21.14
C GLN A 122 -0.98 17.51 21.55
N LYS A 123 -2.05 17.77 20.79
CA LYS A 123 -3.40 17.25 21.01
C LYS A 123 -4.00 16.72 19.71
N ALA A 124 -4.95 15.80 19.85
CA ALA A 124 -5.81 15.36 18.76
C ALA A 124 -7.24 15.87 19.03
N VAL A 125 -7.79 16.61 18.07
CA VAL A 125 -9.15 17.14 18.13
C VAL A 125 -9.98 16.44 17.07
N ARG A 126 -11.15 15.93 17.45
CA ARG A 126 -12.07 15.28 16.52
C ARG A 126 -12.78 16.32 15.68
N GLU A 127 -12.73 16.16 14.37
CA GLU A 127 -13.39 17.01 13.36
C GLU A 127 -14.69 16.37 12.85
N ARG A 128 -14.70 15.03 12.69
CA ARG A 128 -15.85 14.21 12.29
C ARG A 128 -15.89 12.94 13.12
#